data_AF-A0A929NTM3-F1
#
_entry.id   AF-A0A929NTM3-F1
#
_cell.length_a   1.000
_cell.length_b   1.000
_cell.length_c   1.000
_cell.angle_alpha   90.00
_cell.angle_beta   90.00
_cell.angle_gamma   90.00
#
_symmetry.space_group_name_H-M   'P 1'
#
loop_
_entity.id
_entity.type
_entity.pdbx_description
1 polymer ?
#
loop_
_entity_poly.entity_id
_entity_poly.type
_entity_poly.pdbx_seq_one_letter_code
_entity_poly.pdbx_strand_id
1 'polypeptide(L)'
;AYLAGFASEGIVGDVVDVPGGRATLQLFVAHVAIVGLTWLAAFVEPKGFVRMRRWRDTARSGSSREILRSLPSWAPGLAMALATAALVVVFSLLIEDRDHYAADKFLSDAAGSAGAFAAALFLFLLRDIGILHILTMDGRAKRALLSTLVYFAVLYGILPVILFSVGLEDAIPVLVPSPVGHPFVVILPVLLQVGLIGGLIAWRWRKLSRAMGSD
;
A
#
# COMPACT_ATOMS: atom_id res chain seq x y z
N ALA A 1 11.73 -18.33 -3.01
CA ALA A 1 11.52 -19.42 -2.04
C ALA A 1 10.11 -19.34 -1.42
N TYR A 2 9.71 -18.23 -0.78
CA TYR A 2 8.39 -18.10 -0.14
C TYR A 2 7.16 -18.27 -1.06
N LEU A 3 7.17 -17.71 -2.27
CA LEU A 3 6.05 -17.87 -3.23
C LEU A 3 5.96 -19.29 -3.81
N ALA A 4 7.04 -20.08 -3.76
CA ALA A 4 7.04 -21.46 -4.25
C ALA A 4 6.38 -22.41 -3.22
N GLY A 5 6.52 -22.12 -1.93
CA GLY A 5 5.83 -22.86 -0.87
C GLY A 5 4.31 -22.66 -0.87
N PHE A 6 3.82 -21.48 -1.29
CA PHE A 6 2.39 -21.19 -1.38
C PHE A 6 1.66 -21.97 -2.49
N ALA A 7 2.41 -22.46 -3.49
CA ALA A 7 1.85 -23.18 -4.64
C ALA A 7 2.07 -24.71 -4.59
N SER A 8 2.94 -25.21 -3.71
CA SER A 8 3.37 -26.62 -3.72
C SER A 8 2.59 -27.55 -2.79
N GLU A 9 1.75 -27.01 -1.90
CA GLU A 9 0.91 -27.81 -0.99
C GLU A 9 -0.56 -27.49 -1.29
N GLY A 10 -1.48 -28.45 -1.13
CA GLY A 10 -2.89 -28.42 -1.55
C GLY A 10 -3.78 -27.24 -1.08
N ILE A 11 -3.19 -26.25 -0.42
CA ILE A 11 -3.76 -25.01 0.12
C ILE A 11 -4.62 -24.26 -0.91
N VAL A 12 -4.20 -24.18 -2.18
CA VAL A 12 -5.00 -23.49 -3.21
C VAL A 12 -6.30 -24.25 -3.52
N GLY A 13 -6.28 -25.59 -3.47
CA GLY A 13 -7.48 -26.42 -3.62
C GLY A 13 -8.42 -26.25 -2.43
N ASP A 14 -7.87 -26.34 -1.21
CA ASP A 14 -8.65 -26.28 0.02
C ASP A 14 -9.32 -24.91 0.22
N VAL A 15 -8.65 -23.80 -0.12
CA VAL A 15 -9.24 -22.44 -0.05
C VAL A 15 -10.35 -22.25 -1.09
N VAL A 16 -10.28 -22.93 -2.22
CA VAL A 16 -11.26 -22.83 -3.32
C VAL A 16 -12.55 -23.60 -3.00
N ASP A 17 -12.50 -24.56 -2.09
CA ASP A 17 -13.64 -25.41 -1.74
C ASP A 17 -14.46 -24.86 -0.55
N VAL A 18 -13.95 -23.85 0.16
CA VAL A 18 -14.72 -23.13 1.20
C VAL A 18 -15.76 -22.19 0.56
N PRO A 19 -17.02 -22.17 1.04
CA PRO A 19 -18.00 -21.16 0.65
C PRO A 19 -17.45 -19.73 0.85
N GLY A 20 -17.29 -18.98 -0.24
CA GLY A 20 -16.74 -17.61 -0.22
C GLY A 20 -15.22 -17.51 -0.40
N GLY A 21 -14.47 -18.61 -0.32
CA GLY A 21 -13.02 -18.63 -0.50
C GLY A 21 -12.60 -18.22 -1.92
N ARG A 22 -13.28 -18.73 -2.95
CA ARG A 22 -13.07 -18.32 -4.37
C ARG A 22 -13.25 -16.81 -4.58
N ALA A 23 -14.32 -16.24 -4.02
CA ALA A 23 -14.61 -14.81 -4.15
C ALA A 23 -13.54 -13.96 -3.45
N THR A 24 -13.12 -14.37 -2.25
CA THR A 24 -12.04 -13.70 -1.49
C THR A 24 -10.72 -13.75 -2.25
N LEU A 25 -10.37 -14.90 -2.82
CA LEU A 25 -9.16 -15.04 -3.65
C LEU A 25 -9.21 -14.15 -4.90
N GLN A 26 -10.33 -14.15 -5.63
CA GLN A 26 -10.52 -13.30 -6.81
C GLN A 26 -10.41 -11.81 -6.46
N LEU A 27 -11.05 -11.38 -5.36
CA LEU A 27 -10.95 -10.02 -4.85
C LEU A 27 -9.51 -9.66 -4.46
N PHE A 28 -8.80 -10.59 -3.82
CA PHE A 28 -7.41 -10.40 -3.43
C PHE A 28 -6.48 -10.27 -4.64
N VAL A 29 -6.64 -11.12 -5.66
CA VAL A 29 -5.89 -11.01 -6.93
C VAL A 29 -6.17 -9.68 -7.61
N ALA A 30 -7.45 -9.28 -7.68
CA ALA A 30 -7.83 -7.97 -8.21
C ALA A 30 -7.20 -6.82 -7.41
N HIS A 31 -7.16 -6.93 -6.09
CA HIS A 31 -6.52 -5.96 -5.20
C HIS A 31 -5.02 -5.81 -5.50
N VAL A 32 -4.28 -6.92 -5.57
CA VAL A 32 -2.85 -6.91 -5.91
C VAL A 32 -2.61 -6.28 -7.29
N ALA A 33 -3.43 -6.61 -8.29
CA ALA A 33 -3.34 -6.02 -9.62
C ALA A 33 -3.57 -4.51 -9.60
N ILE A 34 -4.61 -4.03 -8.90
CA ILE A 34 -4.91 -2.61 -8.76
C ILE A 34 -3.79 -1.88 -8.01
N VAL A 35 -3.24 -2.46 -6.94
CA VAL A 35 -2.11 -1.90 -6.20
C VAL A 35 -0.90 -1.73 -7.12
N GLY A 36 -0.55 -2.78 -7.89
CA GLY A 36 0.57 -2.73 -8.84
C GLY A 36 0.38 -1.68 -9.94
N LEU A 37 -0.81 -1.62 -10.55
CA LEU A 37 -1.14 -0.63 -11.57
C LEU A 37 -1.13 0.80 -11.02
N THR A 38 -1.67 1.00 -9.81
CA THR A 38 -1.66 2.31 -9.14
C THR A 38 -0.25 2.77 -8.82
N TRP A 39 0.59 1.85 -8.35
CA TRP A 39 2.00 2.11 -8.10
C TRP A 39 2.72 2.54 -9.38
N LEU A 40 2.52 1.82 -10.49
CA LEU A 40 3.10 2.17 -11.79
C LEU A 40 2.61 3.52 -12.31
N ALA A 41 1.29 3.79 -12.23
CA ALA A 41 0.72 5.08 -12.60
C ALA A 41 1.34 6.23 -11.79
N ALA A 42 1.54 6.01 -10.49
CA ALA A 42 2.20 6.98 -9.63
C ALA A 42 3.64 7.24 -10.06
N PHE A 43 4.36 6.27 -10.63
CA PHE A 43 5.73 6.43 -11.16
C PHE A 43 5.81 7.13 -12.52
N VAL A 44 4.84 6.92 -13.40
CA VAL A 44 4.85 7.50 -14.76
C VAL A 44 4.43 8.96 -14.76
N GLU A 45 3.51 9.33 -13.89
CA GLU A 45 2.91 10.67 -13.91
C GLU A 45 3.95 11.78 -13.68
N PRO A 46 3.90 12.96 -14.34
CA PRO A 46 4.85 14.04 -14.03
C PRO A 46 4.63 14.64 -12.63
N LYS A 47 5.66 14.70 -11.78
CA LYS A 47 5.53 15.26 -10.42
C LYS A 47 5.90 16.73 -10.43
N GLY A 48 5.23 17.53 -9.59
CA GLY A 48 5.61 18.92 -9.39
C GLY A 48 4.73 19.66 -8.40
N PHE A 49 5.34 20.54 -7.61
CA PHE A 49 4.63 21.35 -6.63
C PHE A 49 3.51 22.19 -7.25
N VAL A 50 3.76 22.79 -8.43
CA VAL A 50 2.76 23.61 -9.14
C VAL A 50 1.52 22.80 -9.52
N ARG A 51 1.68 21.56 -10.00
CA ARG A 51 0.55 20.67 -10.32
C ARG A 51 -0.25 20.33 -9.07
N MET A 52 0.44 19.96 -7.98
CA MET A 52 -0.21 19.65 -6.72
C MET A 52 -0.96 20.87 -6.16
N ARG A 53 -0.44 22.08 -6.37
CA ARG A 53 -1.07 23.33 -5.93
C ARG A 53 -2.32 23.60 -6.76
N ARG A 54 -2.23 23.49 -8.09
CA ARG A 54 -3.39 23.62 -8.98
C ARG A 54 -4.48 22.62 -8.61
N TRP A 55 -4.13 21.36 -8.36
CA TRP A 55 -5.09 20.35 -7.94
C TRP A 55 -5.80 20.75 -6.63
N ARG A 56 -5.06 21.21 -5.62
CA ARG A 56 -5.65 21.69 -4.36
C ARG A 56 -6.55 22.91 -4.57
N ASP A 57 -6.14 23.85 -5.41
CA ASP A 57 -6.90 25.07 -5.67
C ASP A 57 -8.19 24.72 -6.44
N THR A 58 -8.13 23.83 -7.44
CA THR A 58 -9.33 23.25 -8.10
C THR A 58 -10.21 22.48 -7.13
N ALA A 59 -9.63 21.74 -6.17
CA ALA A 59 -10.40 21.03 -5.14
C ALA A 59 -11.16 21.97 -4.19
N ARG A 60 -10.73 23.23 -4.04
CA ARG A 60 -11.38 24.22 -3.17
C ARG A 60 -12.46 25.04 -3.86
N SER A 61 -12.28 25.35 -5.14
CA SER A 61 -13.15 26.29 -5.86
C SER A 61 -13.87 25.68 -7.07
N GLY A 62 -13.52 24.46 -7.47
CA GLY A 62 -14.03 23.82 -8.68
C GLY A 62 -15.31 23.02 -8.45
N SER A 63 -16.06 22.81 -9.53
CA SER A 63 -17.16 21.84 -9.54
C SER A 63 -16.64 20.41 -9.34
N SER A 64 -17.46 19.50 -8.80
CA SER A 64 -17.08 18.09 -8.60
C SER A 64 -16.52 17.44 -9.88
N ARG A 65 -17.06 17.83 -11.04
CA ARG A 65 -16.60 17.36 -12.36
C ARG A 65 -15.18 17.84 -12.70
N GLU A 66 -14.84 19.09 -12.37
CA GLU A 66 -13.48 19.63 -12.58
C GLU A 66 -12.47 19.03 -11.62
N ILE A 67 -12.89 18.74 -10.38
CA ILE A 67 -12.06 18.03 -9.41
C ILE A 67 -11.70 16.65 -9.95
N LEU A 68 -12.69 15.88 -10.41
CA LEU A 68 -12.45 14.54 -10.98
C LEU A 68 -11.55 14.57 -12.23
N ARG A 69 -11.71 15.58 -13.09
CA ARG A 69 -10.88 15.76 -14.30
C ARG A 69 -9.45 16.20 -13.99
N SER A 70 -9.21 16.83 -12.84
CA SER A 70 -7.89 17.31 -12.44
C SER A 70 -7.15 16.32 -11.52
N LEU A 71 -7.78 15.21 -11.14
CA LEU A 71 -7.15 14.19 -10.32
C LEU A 71 -5.90 13.62 -11.00
N PRO A 72 -4.83 13.35 -10.23
CA PRO A 72 -3.72 12.57 -10.73
C PRO A 72 -4.20 11.20 -11.25
N SER A 73 -3.53 10.69 -12.28
CA SER A 73 -3.87 9.39 -12.89
C SER A 73 -3.83 8.22 -11.90
N TRP A 74 -3.00 8.31 -10.85
CA TRP A 74 -2.94 7.31 -9.78
C TRP A 74 -4.07 7.43 -8.75
N ALA A 75 -4.77 8.57 -8.65
CA ALA A 75 -5.76 8.78 -7.60
C ALA A 75 -7.02 7.90 -7.75
N PRO A 76 -7.60 7.68 -8.95
CA PRO A 76 -8.66 6.69 -9.13
C PRO A 76 -8.21 5.28 -8.76
N GLY A 77 -6.98 4.90 -9.13
CA GLY A 77 -6.39 3.61 -8.76
C GLY A 77 -6.26 3.44 -7.25
N LEU A 78 -5.86 4.50 -6.53
CA LEU A 78 -5.77 4.49 -5.08
C LEU A 78 -7.15 4.32 -4.42
N ALA A 79 -8.19 4.97 -4.95
CA ALA A 79 -9.55 4.80 -4.47
C ALA A 79 -10.07 3.37 -4.71
N MET A 80 -9.77 2.78 -5.87
CA MET A 80 -10.07 1.38 -6.17
C MET A 80 -9.27 0.41 -5.28
N ALA A 81 -8.00 0.72 -4.98
CA ALA A 81 -7.17 -0.08 -4.08
C ALA A 81 -7.75 -0.09 -2.66
N LEU A 82 -8.22 1.06 -2.16
CA LEU A 82 -8.91 1.16 -0.88
C LEU A 82 -10.23 0.36 -0.88
N ALA A 83 -11.05 0.53 -1.92
CA ALA A 83 -12.33 -0.16 -2.02
C ALA A 83 -12.15 -1.68 -2.06
N THR A 84 -11.19 -2.17 -2.85
CA THR A 84 -10.88 -3.60 -2.93
C THR A 84 -10.25 -4.13 -1.64
N ALA A 85 -9.37 -3.38 -0.97
CA ALA A 85 -8.87 -3.77 0.35
C ALA A 85 -10.02 -3.91 1.36
N ALA A 86 -10.93 -2.94 1.40
CA ALA A 86 -12.09 -2.97 2.28
C ALA A 86 -13.01 -4.17 1.98
N LEU A 87 -13.26 -4.47 0.70
CA LEU A 87 -14.03 -5.65 0.30
C LEU A 87 -13.34 -6.95 0.72
N VAL A 88 -12.03 -7.09 0.51
CA VAL A 88 -11.28 -8.27 0.96
C VAL A 88 -11.38 -8.41 2.49
N VAL A 89 -11.24 -7.33 3.25
CA VAL A 89 -11.40 -7.34 4.71
C VAL A 89 -12.80 -7.81 5.09
N VAL A 90 -13.85 -7.21 4.52
CA VAL A 90 -15.25 -7.56 4.83
C VAL A 90 -15.51 -9.03 4.51
N PHE A 91 -15.14 -9.50 3.31
CA PHE A 91 -15.32 -10.90 2.93
C PHE A 91 -14.52 -11.85 3.83
N SER A 92 -13.31 -11.49 4.24
CA SER A 92 -12.50 -12.28 5.18
C SER A 92 -13.11 -12.35 6.60
N LEU A 93 -13.93 -11.37 6.98
CA LEU A 93 -14.67 -11.38 8.25
C LEU A 93 -15.98 -12.18 8.17
N LEU A 94 -16.56 -12.32 6.97
CA LEU A 94 -17.83 -13.03 6.75
C LEU A 94 -17.69 -14.54 6.55
N ILE A 95 -16.47 -15.07 6.41
CA ILE A 95 -16.23 -16.52 6.36
C ILE A 95 -16.51 -17.08 7.77
N GLU A 96 -17.73 -17.61 7.95
CA GLU A 96 -18.33 -18.08 9.22
C GLU A 96 -17.61 -19.28 9.84
N ASP A 97 -16.89 -20.08 9.05
CA ASP A 97 -16.35 -21.37 9.50
C ASP A 97 -14.87 -21.28 9.92
N ARG A 98 -14.52 -20.26 10.71
CA ARG A 98 -13.15 -20.12 11.27
C ARG A 98 -12.78 -21.27 12.20
N ASP A 99 -13.78 -21.87 12.85
CA ASP A 99 -13.60 -22.89 13.87
C ASP A 99 -13.41 -24.31 13.28
N HIS A 100 -13.96 -24.62 12.10
CA HIS A 100 -13.70 -25.91 11.42
C HIS A 100 -12.28 -26.01 10.84
N TYR A 101 -11.69 -24.89 10.43
CA TYR A 101 -10.30 -24.83 9.94
C TYR A 101 -9.27 -24.52 11.04
N ALA A 102 -9.72 -24.29 12.28
CA ALA A 102 -8.86 -24.04 13.45
C ALA A 102 -8.02 -25.25 13.90
N ALA A 103 -8.28 -26.45 13.35
CA ALA A 103 -7.41 -27.60 13.54
C ALA A 103 -6.01 -27.37 12.94
N ASP A 104 -5.93 -26.58 11.86
CA ASP A 104 -4.68 -26.05 11.33
C ASP A 104 -4.54 -24.58 11.71
N LYS A 105 -3.87 -24.33 12.84
CA LYS A 105 -3.52 -22.99 13.35
C LYS A 105 -2.90 -22.08 12.28
N PHE A 106 -2.20 -22.67 11.30
CA PHE A 106 -1.63 -21.96 10.16
C PHE A 106 -2.70 -21.39 9.20
N LEU A 107 -3.78 -22.12 8.94
CA LEU A 107 -4.90 -21.68 8.09
C LEU A 107 -5.82 -20.70 8.81
N SER A 108 -6.03 -20.83 10.13
CA SER A 108 -6.80 -19.83 10.89
C SER A 108 -6.06 -18.49 11.00
N ASP A 109 -4.74 -18.52 11.18
CA ASP A 109 -3.88 -17.32 11.13
C ASP A 109 -3.85 -16.74 9.71
N ALA A 110 -3.85 -17.58 8.66
CA ALA A 110 -3.86 -17.16 7.27
C ALA A 110 -5.23 -16.63 6.75
N ALA A 111 -6.37 -17.14 7.21
CA ALA A 111 -7.69 -16.64 6.82
C ALA A 111 -8.01 -15.27 7.47
N GLY A 112 -7.58 -15.06 8.71
CA GLY A 112 -7.50 -13.73 9.32
C GLY A 112 -6.45 -12.82 8.64
N SER A 113 -5.46 -13.42 7.97
CA SER A 113 -4.37 -12.69 7.31
C SER A 113 -4.74 -12.04 5.99
N ALA A 114 -5.66 -12.58 5.17
CA ALA A 114 -5.89 -12.05 3.82
C ALA A 114 -6.40 -10.60 3.85
N GLY A 115 -7.36 -10.31 4.73
CA GLY A 115 -7.84 -8.95 4.99
C GLY A 115 -6.76 -8.05 5.57
N ALA A 116 -6.01 -8.52 6.57
CA ALA A 116 -4.93 -7.75 7.19
C ALA A 116 -3.79 -7.44 6.19
N PHE A 117 -3.46 -8.40 5.34
CA PHE A 117 -2.44 -8.29 4.30
C PHE A 117 -2.89 -7.35 3.18
N ALA A 118 -4.16 -7.41 2.75
CA ALA A 118 -4.72 -6.43 1.80
C ALA A 118 -4.69 -5.00 2.38
N ALA A 119 -5.08 -4.84 3.65
CA ALA A 119 -4.98 -3.55 4.33
C ALA A 119 -3.53 -3.06 4.42
N ALA A 120 -2.59 -3.95 4.74
CA ALA A 120 -1.17 -3.64 4.76
C ALA A 120 -0.67 -3.21 3.38
N LEU A 121 -0.95 -3.98 2.32
CA LEU A 121 -0.59 -3.65 0.93
C LEU A 121 -1.07 -2.26 0.52
N PHE A 122 -2.30 -1.90 0.87
CA PHE A 122 -2.82 -0.55 0.64
C PHE A 122 -2.03 0.53 1.40
N LEU A 123 -1.71 0.30 2.69
CA LEU A 123 -0.92 1.25 3.48
C LEU A 123 0.51 1.39 2.96
N PHE A 124 1.14 0.30 2.52
CA PHE A 124 2.44 0.31 1.86
C PHE A 124 2.41 1.08 0.54
N LEU A 125 1.35 0.91 -0.27
CA LEU A 125 1.14 1.71 -1.47
C LEU A 125 1.04 3.21 -1.14
N LEU A 126 0.25 3.57 -0.12
CA LEU A 126 0.08 4.96 0.30
C LEU A 126 1.40 5.56 0.82
N ARG A 127 2.16 4.79 1.59
CA ARG A 127 3.50 5.13 2.07
C ARG A 127 4.43 5.44 0.89
N ASP A 128 4.49 4.53 -0.08
CA ASP A 128 5.40 4.63 -1.23
C ASP A 128 5.05 5.83 -2.12
N ILE A 129 3.76 6.06 -2.39
CA ILE A 129 3.30 7.25 -3.11
C ILE A 129 3.67 8.52 -2.33
N GLY A 130 3.53 8.50 -1.01
CA GLY A 130 3.91 9.64 -0.16
C GLY A 130 5.42 9.95 -0.23
N ILE A 131 6.27 8.93 -0.15
CA ILE A 131 7.74 9.08 -0.27
C ILE A 131 8.11 9.63 -1.65
N LEU A 132 7.50 9.08 -2.71
CA LEU A 132 7.68 9.57 -4.06
C LEU A 132 7.31 11.07 -4.18
N HIS A 133 6.21 11.50 -3.56
CA HIS A 133 5.81 12.90 -3.54
C HIS A 133 6.80 13.78 -2.77
N ILE A 134 7.23 13.34 -1.58
CA ILE A 134 8.24 14.07 -0.79
C ILE A 134 9.48 14.30 -1.65
N LEU A 135 10.07 13.26 -2.23
CA LEU A 135 11.33 13.39 -2.96
C LEU A 135 11.20 14.25 -4.22
N THR A 136 10.03 14.27 -4.85
CA THR A 136 9.82 14.99 -6.13
C THR A 136 9.34 16.43 -5.98
N MET A 137 9.07 16.91 -4.76
CA MET A 137 8.58 18.27 -4.53
C MET A 137 9.60 19.39 -4.84
N ASP A 138 10.92 19.13 -4.81
CA ASP A 138 11.98 20.16 -5.00
C ASP A 138 12.24 20.54 -6.48
N GLY A 139 11.36 20.17 -7.41
CA GLY A 139 11.47 20.56 -8.83
C GLY A 139 12.55 19.83 -9.65
N ARG A 140 13.46 19.08 -9.01
CA ARG A 140 14.47 18.24 -9.68
C ARG A 140 13.94 16.84 -10.01
N ALA A 141 12.88 16.76 -10.82
CA ALA A 141 12.10 15.54 -11.06
C ALA A 141 12.93 14.30 -11.44
N LYS A 142 13.91 14.42 -12.35
CA LYS A 142 14.74 13.28 -12.79
C LYS A 142 15.63 12.71 -11.67
N ARG A 143 16.29 13.58 -10.90
CA ARG A 143 17.14 13.16 -9.78
C ARG A 143 16.31 12.58 -8.65
N ALA A 144 15.16 13.18 -8.38
CA ALA A 144 14.21 12.69 -7.39
C ALA A 144 13.71 11.27 -7.70
N LEU A 145 13.40 10.97 -8.97
CA LEU A 145 12.97 9.62 -9.37
C LEU A 145 14.05 8.57 -9.09
N LEU A 146 15.30 8.86 -9.46
CA LEU A 146 16.43 7.96 -9.18
C LEU A 146 16.63 7.78 -7.68
N SER A 147 16.56 8.85 -6.89
CA SER A 147 16.61 8.77 -5.43
C SER A 147 15.49 7.90 -4.85
N THR A 148 14.27 8.00 -5.37
CA THR A 148 13.15 7.14 -4.94
C THR A 148 13.40 5.67 -5.26
N LEU A 149 13.91 5.37 -6.45
CA LEU A 149 14.23 3.99 -6.84
C LEU A 149 15.34 3.40 -5.96
N VAL A 150 16.40 4.17 -5.69
CA VAL A 150 17.46 3.76 -4.77
C VAL A 150 16.90 3.52 -3.37
N TYR A 151 16.05 4.44 -2.88
CA TYR A 151 15.40 4.29 -1.59
C TYR A 151 14.57 3.01 -1.51
N PHE A 152 13.76 2.68 -2.53
CA PHE A 152 12.99 1.44 -2.56
C PHE A 152 13.87 0.19 -2.70
N ALA A 153 14.97 0.25 -3.46
CA ALA A 153 15.92 -0.86 -3.53
C ALA A 153 16.55 -1.16 -2.16
N VAL A 154 16.88 -0.11 -1.39
CA VAL A 154 17.38 -0.29 -0.01
C VAL A 154 16.26 -0.83 0.89
N LEU A 155 15.07 -0.23 0.83
CA LEU A 155 13.98 -0.54 1.76
C LEU A 155 13.38 -1.93 1.57
N TYR A 156 13.20 -2.36 0.32
CA TYR A 156 12.59 -3.65 -0.03
C TYR A 156 13.61 -4.75 -0.32
N GLY A 157 14.87 -4.40 -0.63
CA GLY A 157 15.92 -5.36 -0.96
C GLY A 157 16.94 -5.53 0.16
N ILE A 158 17.71 -4.48 0.43
CA ILE A 158 18.88 -4.57 1.32
C ILE A 158 18.46 -4.73 2.78
N LEU A 159 17.55 -3.89 3.25
CA LEU A 159 17.22 -3.82 4.68
C LEU A 159 16.53 -5.10 5.20
N PRO A 160 15.60 -5.75 4.48
CA PRO A 160 15.04 -7.03 4.90
C PRO A 160 16.11 -8.13 5.00
N VAL A 161 17.07 -8.17 4.07
CA VAL A 161 18.18 -9.14 4.10
C VAL A 161 19.08 -8.92 5.32
N ILE A 162 19.35 -7.67 5.68
CA ILE A 162 20.11 -7.35 6.90
C ILE A 162 19.35 -7.81 8.14
N LEU A 163 18.06 -7.48 8.26
CA LEU A 163 17.24 -7.90 9.41
C LEU A 163 17.21 -9.42 9.57
N PHE A 164 17.01 -10.14 8.47
CA PHE A 164 17.06 -11.60 8.45
C PHE A 164 18.43 -12.12 8.92
N SER A 165 19.53 -11.53 8.41
CA SER A 165 20.89 -11.98 8.74
C SER A 165 21.29 -11.77 10.20
N VAL A 166 20.66 -10.83 10.91
CA VAL A 166 20.90 -10.55 12.33
C VAL A 166 19.85 -11.18 13.26
N GLY A 167 18.95 -12.02 12.73
CA GLY A 167 17.91 -12.70 13.50
C GLY A 167 16.74 -11.81 13.95
N LEU A 168 16.51 -10.67 13.29
CA LEU A 168 15.41 -9.74 13.56
C LEU A 168 14.25 -9.95 12.57
N GLU A 169 13.86 -11.20 12.36
CA GLU A 169 12.82 -11.58 11.39
C GLU A 169 11.45 -10.98 11.75
N ASP A 170 11.16 -10.86 13.04
CA ASP A 170 9.91 -10.26 13.55
C ASP A 170 9.76 -8.77 13.18
N ALA A 171 10.85 -8.10 12.82
CA ALA A 171 10.84 -6.69 12.39
C ALA A 171 10.62 -6.54 10.86
N ILE A 172 10.66 -7.62 10.09
CA ILE A 172 10.45 -7.59 8.63
C ILE A 172 9.08 -6.98 8.23
N PRO A 173 7.95 -7.25 8.92
CA PRO A 173 6.66 -6.64 8.61
C PRO A 173 6.64 -5.10 8.66
N VAL A 174 7.63 -4.47 9.29
CA VAL A 174 7.80 -3.02 9.28
C VAL A 174 8.23 -2.50 7.90
N LEU A 175 8.94 -3.32 7.12
CA LEU A 175 9.56 -2.93 5.86
C LEU A 175 8.80 -3.40 4.64
N VAL A 176 8.21 -4.60 4.74
CA VAL A 176 7.50 -5.26 3.65
C VAL A 176 6.17 -5.80 4.15
N PRO A 177 5.13 -5.83 3.30
CA PRO A 177 3.85 -6.39 3.70
C PRO A 177 4.04 -7.90 3.93
N SER A 178 3.64 -8.39 5.11
CA SER A 178 3.71 -9.81 5.45
C SER A 178 2.33 -10.46 5.37
N PRO A 179 2.18 -11.61 4.67
CA PRO A 179 0.94 -12.38 4.69
C PRO A 179 0.78 -13.21 5.97
N VAL A 180 1.80 -13.24 6.84
CA VAL A 180 1.77 -14.02 8.09
C VAL A 180 1.97 -13.08 9.27
N GLY A 181 1.23 -13.34 10.35
CA GLY A 181 1.38 -12.66 11.63
C GLY A 181 0.10 -11.96 12.11
N HIS A 182 0.14 -11.55 13.37
CA HIS A 182 -0.99 -10.88 14.01
C HIS A 182 -1.33 -9.56 13.29
N PRO A 183 -2.61 -9.23 13.00
CA PRO A 183 -2.99 -8.02 12.26
C PRO A 183 -2.39 -6.72 12.81
N PHE A 184 -2.31 -6.56 14.14
CA PHE A 184 -1.62 -5.42 14.76
C PHE A 184 -0.14 -5.31 14.39
N VAL A 185 0.60 -6.42 14.33
CA VAL A 185 2.03 -6.42 13.97
C VAL A 185 2.22 -6.04 12.51
N VAL A 186 1.30 -6.44 11.64
CA VAL A 186 1.38 -6.16 10.19
C VAL A 186 0.92 -4.73 9.85
N ILE A 187 -0.16 -4.26 10.47
CA ILE A 187 -0.82 -2.99 10.10
C ILE A 187 -0.25 -1.79 10.87
N LEU A 188 -0.03 -1.93 12.18
CA LEU A 188 0.31 -0.79 13.04
C LEU A 188 1.62 -0.09 12.62
N PRO A 189 2.72 -0.81 12.31
CA PRO A 189 3.97 -0.15 11.95
C PRO A 189 3.85 0.67 10.66
N VAL A 190 3.22 0.12 9.62
CA VAL A 190 3.05 0.84 8.35
C VAL A 190 2.05 1.99 8.49
N LEU A 191 1.01 1.86 9.32
CA LEU A 191 0.09 2.95 9.63
C LEU A 191 0.82 4.15 10.26
N LEU A 192 1.73 3.89 11.21
CA LEU A 192 2.58 4.92 11.81
C LEU A 192 3.48 5.58 10.77
N GLN A 193 4.09 4.80 9.86
CA GLN A 193 4.90 5.34 8.76
C GLN A 193 4.09 6.25 7.84
N VAL A 194 2.88 5.83 7.45
CA VAL A 194 1.96 6.64 6.64
C VAL A 194 1.63 7.96 7.36
N GLY A 195 1.34 7.91 8.67
CA GLY A 195 1.10 9.10 9.48
C GLY A 195 2.29 10.07 9.50
N LEU A 196 3.50 9.54 9.71
CA LEU A 196 4.74 10.33 9.69
C LEU A 196 4.99 10.97 8.32
N ILE A 197 4.85 10.21 7.24
CA ILE A 197 5.02 10.69 5.86
C ILE A 197 3.96 11.75 5.53
N GLY A 198 2.70 11.54 5.91
CA GLY A 198 1.63 12.52 5.77
C GLY A 198 1.94 13.82 6.50
N GLY A 199 2.46 13.72 7.73
CA GLY A 199 2.94 14.87 8.51
C GLY A 199 4.08 15.61 7.83
N LEU A 200 5.08 14.89 7.29
CA LEU A 200 6.21 15.47 6.56
C LEU A 200 5.78 16.17 5.27
N ILE A 201 4.86 15.58 4.51
CA ILE A 201 4.26 16.21 3.33
C ILE A 201 3.57 17.51 3.72
N ALA A 202 2.73 17.48 4.76
CA ALA A 202 2.00 18.66 5.23
C ALA A 202 2.95 19.77 5.71
N TRP A 203 4.01 19.43 6.45
CA TRP A 203 5.02 20.37 6.90
C TRP A 203 5.78 20.99 5.71
N ARG A 204 6.25 20.15 4.79
CA ARG A 204 6.99 20.59 3.60
C ARG A 204 6.15 21.47 2.68
N TRP A 205 4.87 21.13 2.54
CA TRP A 205 3.89 21.93 1.80
C TRP A 205 3.78 23.35 2.34
N ARG A 206 3.67 23.50 3.67
CA ARG A 206 3.60 24.82 4.33
C ARG A 206 4.88 25.62 4.09
N LYS A 207 6.04 24.96 4.18
CA LYS A 207 7.34 25.61 3.93
C LYS A 207 7.44 26.15 2.51
N LEU A 208 7.11 25.34 1.50
CA LEU A 208 7.14 25.75 0.09
C LEU A 208 6.11 26.84 -0.21
N SER A 209 4.89 26.73 0.34
CA SER A 209 3.84 27.73 0.14
C SER A 209 4.23 29.11 0.65
N ARG A 210 4.99 29.20 1.75
CA ARG A 210 5.50 30.47 2.30
C ARG A 210 6.58 31.09 1.42
N ALA A 211 7.51 30.28 0.91
CA ALA A 211 8.61 30.76 0.09
C ALA A 211 8.18 31.33 -1.28
N MET A 212 6.98 30.98 -1.76
CA MET A 212 6.41 31.47 -3.03
C MET A 212 5.27 32.49 -2.83
N GLY A 213 4.95 32.85 -1.59
CA GLY A 213 3.92 33.85 -1.25
C GLY A 213 4.52 35.16 -0.76
N SER A 214 5.82 35.38 -0.98
CA SER A 214 6.58 36.58 -0.59
C SER A 214 6.89 37.48 -1.79
N ASP A 215 6.01 37.50 -2.79
CA ASP A 215 5.97 38.47 -3.88
C ASP A 215 4.76 39.39 -3.68
#